data_AF-A0A2V8RXZ4-F1
#
_entry.id   AF-A0A2V8RXZ4-F1
#
_cell.length_a   1.000
_cell.length_b   1.000
_cell.length_c   1.000
_cell.angle_alpha   90.00
_cell.angle_beta   90.00
_cell.angle_gamma   90.00
#
_symmetry.space_group_name_H-M   'P 1'
#
loop_
_entity.id
_entity.type
_entity.pdbx_description
1 polymer ?
#
loop_
_entity_poly.entity_id
_entity_poly.type
_entity_poly.pdbx_seq_one_letter_code
_entity_poly.pdbx_strand_id
1 'polypeptide(L)'
;MAKTKATKTVDVKKKPASKKKPGEPKTVRDAKVIETETGYWHLTDDEVLLRSPEPEDAYKTSDSWRVFRIMGEFVGGFDELAATTRGVSIFGSARTLEGHADYKAAYETSYLLGAAGFEIITGGGPGIMEAANRGAHDAGAVSIGCNIELPHEQVPNPYQNRSLTFKYFFVRKTMFIKYSNAYIIFPGGFGTMDELFEALTLIQTRKIRNFPVVLFGSQYWRGLLSWLTSTMINEKMISSEDLGLIHLTDSPRDAVDFIIKTAYQGIDNGK
;
A
#
# COMPACT_ATOMS: atom_id res chain seq x y z
N MET A 1 0.60 -85.16 29.27
CA MET A 1 1.76 -85.81 28.62
C MET A 1 1.47 -85.96 27.13
N ALA A 2 2.48 -85.71 26.30
CA ALA A 2 2.41 -85.39 24.88
C ALA A 2 1.92 -86.51 23.93
N LYS A 3 1.36 -86.14 22.77
CA LYS A 3 2.03 -86.28 21.45
C LYS A 3 1.24 -85.66 20.27
N THR A 4 1.91 -84.68 19.66
CA THR A 4 1.95 -84.15 18.30
C THR A 4 1.32 -84.96 17.15
N LYS A 5 0.64 -84.26 16.22
CA LYS A 5 1.02 -84.22 14.79
C LYS A 5 0.37 -83.04 14.07
N ALA A 6 1.22 -82.15 13.55
CA ALA A 6 0.87 -81.03 12.68
C ALA A 6 0.81 -81.51 11.21
N THR A 7 -0.22 -81.09 10.49
CA THR A 7 -0.33 -81.26 9.04
C THR A 7 -0.19 -79.88 8.39
N LYS A 8 0.92 -79.65 7.69
CA LYS A 8 1.17 -78.44 6.89
C LYS A 8 0.42 -78.56 5.56
N THR A 9 -0.56 -77.70 5.33
CA THR A 9 -1.07 -77.38 3.99
C THR A 9 -0.23 -76.24 3.41
N VAL A 10 0.33 -76.44 2.22
CA VAL A 10 1.13 -75.47 1.48
C VAL A 10 0.17 -74.68 0.58
N ASP A 11 -0.17 -73.45 0.97
CA ASP A 11 -0.85 -72.51 0.08
C ASP A 11 0.16 -71.80 -0.82
N VAL A 12 0.18 -72.20 -2.10
CA VAL A 12 0.96 -71.55 -3.15
C VAL A 12 0.30 -70.20 -3.47
N LYS A 13 0.80 -69.11 -2.88
CA LYS A 13 0.44 -67.74 -3.28
C LYS A 13 0.88 -67.48 -4.73
N LYS A 14 -0.08 -67.38 -5.66
CA LYS A 14 0.14 -66.82 -7.01
C LYS A 14 0.72 -65.41 -6.88
N LYS A 15 1.89 -65.17 -7.49
CA LYS A 15 2.44 -63.81 -7.68
C LYS A 15 1.45 -62.97 -8.52
N PRO A 16 1.16 -61.71 -8.15
CA PRO A 16 0.39 -60.82 -9.02
C PRO A 16 1.18 -60.52 -10.30
N ALA A 17 0.50 -60.53 -11.45
CA ALA A 17 1.08 -60.18 -12.74
C ALA A 17 1.61 -58.73 -12.70
N SER A 18 2.86 -58.51 -13.11
CA SER A 18 3.41 -57.16 -13.22
C SER A 18 2.65 -56.40 -14.31
N LYS A 19 1.86 -55.40 -13.95
CA LYS A 19 1.35 -54.42 -14.93
C LYS A 19 2.56 -53.85 -15.67
N LYS A 20 2.58 -53.96 -17.00
CA LYS A 20 3.62 -53.36 -17.87
C LYS A 20 3.68 -51.88 -17.55
N LYS A 21 4.86 -51.36 -17.20
CA LYS A 21 5.03 -49.91 -16.97
C LYS A 21 4.61 -49.16 -18.24
N PRO A 22 3.74 -48.15 -18.16
CA PRO A 22 3.44 -47.29 -19.31
C PRO A 22 4.72 -46.59 -19.77
N GLY A 23 4.85 -46.38 -21.09
CA GLY A 23 6.00 -45.70 -21.69
C GLY A 23 6.09 -44.24 -21.22
N GLU A 24 7.29 -43.67 -21.26
CA GLU A 24 7.54 -42.27 -20.93
C GLU A 24 6.65 -41.35 -21.80
N PRO A 25 5.88 -40.43 -21.20
CA PRO A 25 5.08 -39.48 -21.95
C PRO A 25 6.00 -38.58 -22.78
N LYS A 26 5.69 -38.41 -24.07
CA LYS A 26 6.50 -37.57 -24.97
C LYS A 26 6.15 -36.09 -24.90
N THR A 27 4.98 -35.76 -24.34
CA THR A 27 4.50 -34.39 -24.19
C THR A 27 3.87 -34.17 -22.82
N VAL A 28 3.85 -32.92 -22.37
CA VAL A 28 3.20 -32.50 -21.11
C VAL A 28 1.71 -32.84 -21.11
N ARG A 29 1.06 -32.78 -22.28
CA ARG A 29 -0.34 -33.17 -22.45
C ARG A 29 -0.54 -34.66 -22.23
N ASP A 30 0.34 -35.50 -22.76
CA ASP A 30 0.31 -36.96 -22.55
C ASP A 30 0.56 -37.30 -21.07
N ALA A 31 1.45 -36.56 -20.40
CA ALA A 31 1.74 -36.75 -18.98
C ALA A 31 0.52 -36.42 -18.08
N LYS A 32 -0.20 -35.31 -18.33
CA LYS A 32 -1.42 -34.94 -17.58
C LYS A 32 -2.52 -36.01 -17.65
N VAL A 33 -2.66 -36.70 -18.79
CA VAL A 33 -3.66 -37.77 -18.97
C VAL A 33 -3.28 -39.00 -18.13
N ILE A 34 -2.00 -39.34 -18.10
CA ILE A 34 -1.47 -40.51 -17.37
C ILE A 34 -1.46 -40.27 -15.85
N GLU A 35 -1.29 -39.04 -15.38
CA GLU A 35 -1.31 -38.65 -13.96
C GLU A 35 -2.65 -39.00 -13.26
N THR A 36 -3.75 -39.08 -14.02
CA THR A 36 -5.06 -39.50 -13.48
C THR A 36 -5.18 -41.01 -13.24
N GLU A 37 -4.26 -41.82 -13.75
CA GLU A 37 -4.15 -43.25 -13.45
C GLU A 37 -3.23 -43.48 -12.24
N THR A 38 -3.72 -44.22 -11.23
CA THR A 38 -2.94 -44.49 -10.02
C THR A 38 -1.72 -45.36 -10.33
N GLY A 39 -0.53 -44.73 -10.41
CA GLY A 39 0.73 -45.40 -10.09
C GLY A 39 1.95 -45.23 -10.99
N TYR A 40 2.09 -44.26 -11.90
CA TYR A 40 3.40 -43.88 -12.47
C TYR A 40 3.35 -42.64 -13.38
N TRP A 41 4.38 -41.78 -13.29
CA TRP A 41 4.59 -40.46 -13.93
C TRP A 41 3.74 -39.30 -13.36
N HIS A 42 4.42 -38.42 -12.62
CA HIS A 42 3.96 -37.07 -12.30
C HIS A 42 4.89 -36.10 -13.03
N LEU A 43 4.35 -34.99 -13.53
CA LEU A 43 5.18 -33.92 -14.03
C LEU A 43 6.06 -33.40 -12.89
N THR A 44 7.32 -33.11 -13.17
CA THR A 44 8.14 -32.37 -12.22
C THR A 44 7.66 -30.92 -12.12
N ASP A 45 7.90 -30.28 -10.98
CA ASP A 45 7.55 -28.87 -10.81
C ASP A 45 8.21 -27.98 -11.90
N ASP A 46 9.41 -28.32 -12.35
CA ASP A 46 10.11 -27.64 -13.45
C ASP A 46 9.41 -27.84 -14.80
N GLU A 47 8.91 -29.04 -15.11
CA GLU A 47 8.14 -29.27 -16.35
C GLU A 47 6.78 -28.56 -16.31
N VAL A 48 6.15 -28.47 -15.13
CA VAL A 48 4.93 -27.68 -14.93
C VAL A 48 5.19 -26.18 -15.04
N LEU A 49 6.36 -25.69 -14.59
CA LEU A 49 6.77 -24.29 -14.66
C LEU A 49 7.17 -23.87 -16.09
N LEU A 50 7.93 -24.72 -16.79
CA LEU A 50 8.58 -24.41 -18.06
C LEU A 50 7.73 -24.77 -19.29
N ARG A 51 6.59 -25.46 -19.12
CA ARG A 51 5.63 -25.68 -20.20
C ARG A 51 5.01 -24.36 -20.68
N SER A 52 4.55 -24.35 -21.92
CA SER A 52 3.73 -23.26 -22.44
C SER A 52 2.45 -23.08 -21.62
N PRO A 53 2.01 -21.82 -21.36
CA PRO A 53 0.73 -21.55 -20.72
C PRO A 53 -0.44 -22.04 -21.58
N GLU A 54 -1.40 -22.73 -20.98
CA GLU A 54 -2.64 -23.18 -21.60
C GLU A 54 -3.80 -22.24 -21.22
N PRO A 55 -4.86 -22.12 -22.03
CA PRO A 55 -5.99 -21.20 -21.76
C PRO A 55 -6.72 -21.47 -20.43
N GLU A 56 -6.69 -22.73 -19.97
CA GLU A 56 -7.29 -23.19 -18.71
C GLU A 56 -6.46 -22.89 -17.45
N ASP A 57 -5.23 -22.39 -17.61
CA ASP A 57 -4.37 -22.04 -16.48
C ASP A 57 -4.89 -20.75 -15.80
N ALA A 58 -5.68 -20.90 -14.73
CA ALA A 58 -6.31 -19.80 -13.98
C ALA A 58 -5.34 -19.03 -13.05
N TYR A 59 -4.04 -19.00 -13.36
CA TYR A 59 -3.01 -18.45 -12.45
C TYR A 59 -3.16 -16.95 -12.25
N LYS A 60 -3.56 -16.17 -13.27
CA LYS A 60 -3.56 -14.70 -13.18
C LYS A 60 -4.67 -14.11 -12.31
N THR A 61 -5.72 -14.86 -11.97
CA THR A 61 -6.93 -14.35 -11.31
C THR A 61 -7.21 -15.01 -9.96
N SER A 62 -6.50 -16.09 -9.61
CA SER A 62 -6.61 -16.75 -8.30
C SER A 62 -6.17 -15.82 -7.16
N ASP A 63 -6.80 -15.97 -5.99
CA ASP A 63 -6.42 -15.21 -4.79
C ASP A 63 -4.99 -15.53 -4.34
N SER A 64 -4.53 -16.77 -4.49
CA SER A 64 -3.15 -17.16 -4.22
C SER A 64 -2.15 -16.34 -5.03
N TRP A 65 -2.41 -16.13 -6.32
CA TRP A 65 -1.56 -15.28 -7.16
C TRP A 65 -1.68 -13.79 -6.81
N ARG A 66 -2.86 -13.34 -6.38
CA ARG A 66 -3.03 -11.97 -5.86
C ARG A 66 -2.14 -11.73 -4.64
N VAL A 67 -2.01 -12.70 -3.73
CA VAL A 67 -1.08 -12.58 -2.59
C VAL A 67 0.35 -12.31 -3.06
N PHE A 68 0.85 -13.07 -4.05
CA PHE A 68 2.20 -12.83 -4.59
C PHE A 68 2.35 -11.45 -5.24
N ARG A 69 1.33 -10.95 -5.95
CA ARG A 69 1.36 -9.57 -6.50
C ARG A 69 1.35 -8.51 -5.41
N ILE A 70 0.53 -8.70 -4.38
CA ILE A 70 0.48 -7.79 -3.22
C ILE A 70 1.84 -7.76 -2.52
N MET A 71 2.45 -8.93 -2.28
CA MET A 71 3.80 -9.01 -1.74
C MET A 71 4.82 -8.30 -2.62
N GLY A 72 4.75 -8.48 -3.95
CA GLY A 72 5.60 -7.79 -4.91
C GLY A 72 5.48 -6.27 -4.83
N GLU A 73 4.26 -5.73 -4.74
CA GLU A 73 4.05 -4.28 -4.58
C GLU A 73 4.57 -3.75 -3.23
N PHE A 74 4.46 -4.54 -2.14
CA PHE A 74 5.07 -4.16 -0.87
C PHE A 74 6.59 -4.12 -0.96
N VAL A 75 7.22 -5.14 -1.55
CA VAL A 75 8.68 -5.19 -1.72
C VAL A 75 9.16 -4.00 -2.55
N GLY A 76 8.55 -3.77 -3.72
CA GLY A 76 8.92 -2.65 -4.58
C GLY A 76 8.71 -1.30 -3.90
N GLY A 77 7.57 -1.10 -3.23
CA GLY A 77 7.31 0.14 -2.50
C GLY A 77 8.29 0.38 -1.34
N PHE A 78 8.69 -0.68 -0.63
CA PHE A 78 9.64 -0.55 0.47
C PHE A 78 11.06 -0.24 0.01
N ASP A 79 11.50 -0.82 -1.11
CA ASP A 79 12.84 -0.64 -1.64
C ASP A 79 13.01 0.77 -2.23
N GLU A 80 12.08 1.20 -3.08
CA GLU A 80 12.10 2.53 -3.73
C GLU A 80 12.03 3.70 -2.73
N LEU A 81 11.36 3.49 -1.59
CA LEU A 81 11.21 4.50 -0.55
C LEU A 81 12.17 4.31 0.63
N ALA A 82 13.09 3.34 0.58
CA ALA A 82 13.97 2.99 1.69
C ALA A 82 14.82 4.17 2.20
N ALA A 83 15.19 5.10 1.31
CA ALA A 83 15.99 6.28 1.64
C ALA A 83 15.17 7.49 2.12
N THR A 84 13.85 7.42 2.06
CA THR A 84 12.95 8.52 2.47
C THR A 84 12.86 8.55 4.00
N THR A 85 13.25 9.65 4.63
CA THR A 85 13.39 9.75 6.10
C THR A 85 12.69 10.95 6.72
N ARG A 86 12.42 11.98 5.92
CA ARG A 86 11.77 13.24 6.29
C ARG A 86 10.59 13.52 5.36
N GLY A 87 9.82 12.48 5.06
CA GLY A 87 8.66 12.58 4.19
C GLY A 87 7.51 13.36 4.82
N VAL A 88 6.86 14.22 4.03
CA VAL A 88 5.59 14.84 4.36
C VAL A 88 4.62 14.48 3.26
N SER A 89 3.52 13.80 3.61
CA SER A 89 2.48 13.52 2.62
C SER A 89 1.50 14.69 2.54
N ILE A 90 1.25 15.15 1.32
CA ILE A 90 0.30 16.22 1.03
C ILE A 90 -0.87 15.66 0.23
N PHE A 91 -2.08 15.85 0.76
CA PHE A 91 -3.33 15.39 0.16
C PHE A 91 -4.25 16.58 -0.14
N GLY A 92 -5.10 16.41 -1.16
CA GLY A 92 -6.13 17.37 -1.50
C GLY A 92 -6.82 17.01 -2.81
N SER A 93 -7.69 17.89 -3.27
CA SER A 93 -8.49 17.69 -4.48
C SER A 93 -7.64 17.50 -5.73
N ALA A 94 -7.92 16.43 -6.49
CA ALA A 94 -7.41 16.23 -7.84
C ALA A 94 -8.05 17.17 -8.89
N ARG A 95 -9.03 17.98 -8.49
CA ARG A 95 -9.84 18.84 -9.38
C ARG A 95 -9.50 20.32 -9.24
N THR A 96 -8.66 20.69 -8.28
CA THR A 96 -8.25 22.09 -8.08
C THR A 96 -7.39 22.54 -9.25
N LEU A 97 -7.70 23.69 -9.84
CA LEU A 97 -6.96 24.25 -10.98
C LEU A 97 -5.77 25.11 -10.51
N GLU A 98 -4.75 25.27 -11.35
CA GLU A 98 -3.53 26.04 -11.05
C GLU A 98 -3.79 27.48 -10.56
N GLY A 99 -4.84 28.12 -11.10
CA GLY A 99 -5.21 29.48 -10.72
C GLY A 99 -5.83 29.63 -9.32
N HIS A 100 -6.27 28.51 -8.71
CA HIS A 100 -6.96 28.50 -7.43
C HIS A 100 -6.02 28.85 -6.27
N ALA A 101 -6.55 29.52 -5.23
CA ALA A 101 -5.76 29.90 -4.05
C ALA A 101 -5.11 28.67 -3.37
N ASP A 102 -5.88 27.60 -3.17
CA ASP A 102 -5.37 26.35 -2.58
C ASP A 102 -4.25 25.70 -3.39
N TYR A 103 -4.27 25.81 -4.72
CA TYR A 103 -3.16 25.29 -5.55
C TYR A 103 -1.87 26.06 -5.24
N LYS A 104 -1.95 27.40 -5.24
CA LYS A 104 -0.79 28.26 -4.94
C LYS A 104 -0.28 28.01 -3.52
N ALA A 105 -1.18 27.86 -2.56
CA ALA A 105 -0.83 27.57 -1.18
C ALA A 105 -0.17 26.19 -1.02
N ALA A 106 -0.66 25.16 -1.72
CA ALA A 106 -0.05 23.83 -1.73
C ALA A 106 1.35 23.85 -2.35
N TYR A 107 1.52 24.56 -3.46
CA TYR A 107 2.82 24.81 -4.06
C TYR A 107 3.78 25.50 -3.07
N GLU A 108 3.36 26.62 -2.47
CA GLU A 108 4.19 27.40 -1.55
C GLU A 108 4.57 26.59 -0.30
N THR A 109 3.60 25.88 0.29
CA THR A 109 3.82 25.02 1.47
C THR A 109 4.87 23.94 1.16
N SER A 110 4.74 23.29 0.01
CA SER A 110 5.65 22.25 -0.44
C SER A 110 7.05 22.79 -0.75
N TYR A 111 7.14 23.95 -1.41
CA TYR A 111 8.42 24.62 -1.67
C TYR A 111 9.16 24.97 -0.38
N LEU A 112 8.46 25.52 0.60
CA LEU A 112 9.05 25.87 1.91
C LEU A 112 9.52 24.64 2.69
N LEU A 113 8.74 23.55 2.67
CA LEU A 113 9.15 22.27 3.26
C LEU A 113 10.37 21.68 2.55
N GLY A 114 10.39 21.69 1.23
CA GLY A 114 11.51 21.23 0.42
C GLY A 114 12.79 22.01 0.74
N ALA A 115 12.70 23.34 0.81
CA ALA A 115 13.81 24.21 1.22
C ALA A 115 14.30 23.93 2.66
N ALA A 116 13.45 23.40 3.53
CA ALA A 116 13.79 22.97 4.89
C ALA A 116 14.32 21.52 4.98
N GLY A 117 14.52 20.85 3.83
CA GLY A 117 15.07 19.50 3.73
C GLY A 117 14.07 18.38 4.00
N PHE A 118 12.77 18.64 3.81
CA PHE A 118 11.75 17.59 3.79
C PHE A 118 11.55 17.05 2.37
N GLU A 119 11.09 15.81 2.31
CA GLU A 119 10.76 15.11 1.08
C GLU A 119 9.24 15.12 0.94
N ILE A 120 8.71 15.30 -0.26
CA ILE A 120 7.26 15.48 -0.44
C ILE A 120 6.67 14.26 -1.12
N ILE A 121 5.65 13.69 -0.50
CA ILE A 121 4.94 12.51 -0.99
C ILE A 121 3.52 12.92 -1.33
N THR A 122 3.05 12.54 -2.52
CA THR A 122 1.66 12.81 -2.92
C THR A 122 1.07 11.60 -3.63
N GLY A 123 -0.22 11.67 -3.95
CA GLY A 123 -0.86 10.68 -4.81
C GLY A 123 -0.49 10.74 -6.29
N GLY A 124 0.35 11.69 -6.70
CA GLY A 124 0.91 11.79 -8.05
C GLY A 124 -0.04 12.31 -9.15
N GLY A 125 -1.31 12.51 -8.82
CA GLY A 125 -2.31 13.05 -9.75
C GLY A 125 -2.20 14.57 -9.98
N PRO A 126 -3.17 15.15 -10.70
CA PRO A 126 -3.29 16.59 -10.93
C PRO A 126 -3.79 17.34 -9.68
N GLY A 127 -3.94 18.66 -9.80
CA GLY A 127 -4.51 19.53 -8.78
C GLY A 127 -3.58 19.74 -7.60
N ILE A 128 -4.08 19.58 -6.36
CA ILE A 128 -3.26 19.81 -5.17
C ILE A 128 -2.02 18.91 -5.15
N MET A 129 -2.16 17.65 -5.59
CA MET A 129 -1.04 16.71 -5.64
C MET A 129 0.06 17.21 -6.57
N GLU A 130 -0.30 17.69 -7.75
CA GLU A 130 0.63 18.30 -8.69
C GLU A 130 1.26 19.56 -8.13
N ALA A 131 0.47 20.47 -7.53
CA ALA A 131 0.98 21.69 -6.90
C ALA A 131 2.07 21.38 -5.86
N ALA A 132 1.80 20.39 -5.00
CA ALA A 132 2.74 19.92 -4.01
C ALA A 132 3.99 19.30 -4.65
N ASN A 133 3.86 18.40 -5.63
CA ASN A 133 5.02 17.83 -6.31
C ASN A 133 5.86 18.90 -7.01
N ARG A 134 5.21 19.87 -7.66
CA ARG A 134 5.86 21.00 -8.32
C ARG A 134 6.62 21.87 -7.34
N GLY A 135 6.02 22.24 -6.21
CA GLY A 135 6.70 23.02 -5.18
C GLY A 135 7.96 22.34 -4.65
N ALA A 136 7.90 21.02 -4.42
CA ALA A 136 9.05 20.23 -3.97
C ALA A 136 10.14 20.15 -5.03
N HIS A 137 9.75 19.86 -6.27
CA HIS A 137 10.63 19.78 -7.42
C HIS A 137 11.39 21.10 -7.63
N ASP A 138 10.66 22.23 -7.61
CA ASP A 138 11.23 23.56 -7.85
C ASP A 138 12.12 24.02 -6.68
N ALA A 139 11.93 23.46 -5.48
CA ALA A 139 12.84 23.63 -4.33
C ALA A 139 14.09 22.71 -4.39
N GLY A 140 14.18 21.82 -5.39
CA GLY A 140 15.26 20.83 -5.49
C GLY A 140 15.16 19.68 -4.48
N ALA A 141 14.01 19.50 -3.84
CA ALA A 141 13.76 18.42 -2.89
C ALA A 141 13.26 17.15 -3.59
N VAL A 142 13.30 16.01 -2.90
CA VAL A 142 12.76 14.76 -3.43
C VAL A 142 11.23 14.87 -3.51
N SER A 143 10.71 14.85 -4.74
CA SER A 143 9.27 14.82 -5.02
C SER A 143 8.84 13.40 -5.42
N ILE A 144 7.95 12.80 -4.62
CA ILE A 144 7.50 11.41 -4.74
C ILE A 144 6.02 11.39 -5.14
N GLY A 145 5.71 10.64 -6.19
CA GLY A 145 4.33 10.32 -6.57
C GLY A 145 4.02 8.84 -6.35
N CYS A 146 3.12 8.56 -5.41
CA CYS A 146 2.54 7.24 -5.22
C CYS A 146 1.24 7.18 -6.04
N ASN A 147 1.35 6.85 -7.33
CA ASN A 147 0.23 6.76 -8.27
C ASN A 147 -0.59 5.49 -8.05
N ILE A 148 -1.84 5.46 -8.56
CA ILE A 148 -2.74 4.31 -8.43
C ILE A 148 -3.40 4.02 -9.78
N GLU A 149 -3.50 2.73 -10.13
CA GLU A 149 -4.25 2.28 -11.30
C GLU A 149 -5.75 2.56 -11.11
N LEU A 150 -6.35 3.32 -12.03
CA LEU A 150 -7.77 3.65 -12.05
C LEU A 150 -8.39 3.29 -13.41
N PRO A 151 -9.71 3.04 -13.48
CA PRO A 151 -10.38 2.69 -14.75
C PRO A 151 -10.28 3.76 -15.84
N HIS A 152 -10.06 5.02 -15.44
CA HIS A 152 -9.73 6.11 -16.33
C HIS A 152 -8.34 6.60 -15.99
N GLU A 153 -7.51 6.77 -17.02
CA GLU A 153 -6.09 7.07 -16.85
C GLU A 153 -5.90 8.42 -16.16
N GLN A 154 -5.37 8.38 -14.93
CA GLN A 154 -4.82 9.55 -14.27
C GLN A 154 -3.36 9.64 -14.72
N VAL A 155 -3.05 10.61 -15.57
CA VAL A 155 -1.67 10.86 -16.01
C VAL A 155 -0.86 11.33 -14.79
N PRO A 156 0.23 10.64 -14.41
CA PRO A 156 1.14 11.14 -13.38
C PRO A 156 1.64 12.53 -13.73
N ASN A 157 1.63 13.45 -12.77
CA ASN A 157 2.14 14.79 -13.01
C ASN A 157 3.67 14.78 -13.27
N PRO A 158 4.21 15.72 -14.06
CA PRO A 158 5.59 15.68 -14.53
C PRO A 158 6.63 16.07 -13.46
N TYR A 159 6.21 16.43 -12.25
CA TYR A 159 7.08 16.99 -11.21
C TYR A 159 7.51 15.94 -10.17
N GLN A 160 7.46 14.66 -10.53
CA GLN A 160 7.85 13.53 -9.68
C GLN A 160 9.28 13.10 -10.02
N ASN A 161 10.19 13.19 -9.05
CA ASN A 161 11.55 12.64 -9.20
C ASN A 161 11.57 11.12 -8.94
N ARG A 162 10.65 10.63 -8.10
CA ARG A 162 10.39 9.21 -7.88
C ARG A 162 8.91 8.94 -8.11
N SER A 163 8.61 7.97 -8.96
CA SER A 163 7.24 7.65 -9.36
C SER A 163 6.99 6.17 -9.16
N LEU A 164 6.03 5.84 -8.30
CA LEU A 164 5.59 4.47 -8.04
C LEU A 164 4.15 4.34 -8.53
N THR A 165 3.81 3.21 -9.15
CA THR A 165 2.44 2.92 -9.58
C THR A 165 1.94 1.68 -8.87
N PHE A 166 0.92 1.85 -8.04
CA PHE A 166 0.28 0.78 -7.28
C PHE A 166 -0.97 0.28 -8.00
N LYS A 167 -1.34 -0.97 -7.76
CA LYS A 167 -2.66 -1.53 -8.15
C LYS A 167 -3.55 -1.70 -6.93
N TYR A 168 -2.94 -1.94 -5.76
CA TYR A 168 -3.67 -2.17 -4.52
C TYR A 168 -3.66 -0.93 -3.63
N PHE A 169 -4.83 -0.35 -3.39
CA PHE A 169 -5.01 0.85 -2.56
C PHE A 169 -4.38 0.73 -1.17
N PHE A 170 -4.52 -0.41 -0.50
CA PHE A 170 -4.01 -0.59 0.85
C PHE A 170 -2.47 -0.67 0.91
N VAL A 171 -1.80 -1.14 -0.16
CA VAL A 171 -0.34 -1.13 -0.25
C VAL A 171 0.12 0.33 -0.36
N ARG A 172 -0.51 1.10 -1.24
CA ARG A 172 -0.26 2.53 -1.42
C ARG A 172 -0.45 3.32 -0.12
N LYS A 173 -1.56 3.11 0.59
CA LYS A 173 -1.83 3.72 1.90
C LYS A 173 -0.74 3.45 2.93
N THR A 174 -0.25 2.21 2.95
CA THR A 174 0.86 1.84 3.83
C THR A 174 2.11 2.67 3.53
N MET A 175 2.40 2.98 2.26
CA MET A 175 3.56 3.80 1.89
C MET A 175 3.42 5.25 2.36
N PHE A 176 2.22 5.84 2.27
CA PHE A 176 2.00 7.19 2.78
C PHE A 176 2.25 7.27 4.29
N ILE A 177 1.71 6.33 5.07
CA ILE A 177 1.89 6.33 6.52
C ILE A 177 3.35 6.01 6.91
N LYS A 178 3.94 4.96 6.34
CA LYS A 178 5.26 4.47 6.75
C LYS A 178 6.39 5.46 6.46
N TYR A 179 6.33 6.14 5.32
CA TYR A 179 7.40 7.02 4.85
C TYR A 179 7.12 8.51 5.08
N SER A 180 6.04 8.84 5.80
CA SER A 180 5.77 10.21 6.24
C SER A 180 5.99 10.37 7.73
N ASN A 181 6.38 11.57 8.12
CA ASN A 181 6.40 12.02 9.50
C ASN A 181 5.22 12.94 9.80
N ALA A 182 4.58 13.52 8.78
CA ALA A 182 3.48 14.46 8.91
C ALA A 182 2.55 14.37 7.71
N TYR A 183 1.28 14.72 7.91
CA TYR A 183 0.30 14.93 6.85
C TYR A 183 -0.11 16.41 6.78
N ILE A 184 -0.23 16.92 5.55
CA ILE A 184 -0.93 18.19 5.27
C ILE A 184 -2.11 17.90 4.36
N ILE A 185 -3.30 18.30 4.80
CA ILE A 185 -4.57 18.02 4.15
C ILE A 185 -5.18 19.33 3.68
N PHE A 186 -5.09 19.58 2.38
CA PHE A 186 -5.80 20.66 1.70
C PHE A 186 -7.25 20.27 1.38
N PRO A 187 -8.12 21.23 1.01
CA PRO A 187 -9.48 20.95 0.61
C PRO A 187 -9.57 19.87 -0.49
N GLY A 188 -10.43 18.88 -0.27
CA GLY A 188 -10.44 17.66 -1.07
C GLY A 188 -11.69 16.80 -0.94
N GLY A 189 -11.81 15.79 -1.81
CA GLY A 189 -12.99 14.91 -1.84
C GLY A 189 -12.85 13.67 -0.95
N PHE A 190 -13.52 12.58 -1.34
CA PHE A 190 -13.52 11.33 -0.57
C PHE A 190 -12.12 10.73 -0.35
N GLY A 191 -11.25 10.74 -1.36
CA GLY A 191 -9.88 10.23 -1.18
C GLY A 191 -9.09 11.02 -0.14
N THR A 192 -9.31 12.34 -0.06
CA THR A 192 -8.68 13.20 0.95
C THR A 192 -9.22 12.92 2.35
N MET A 193 -10.53 12.70 2.47
CA MET A 193 -11.17 12.33 3.73
C MET A 193 -10.72 10.95 4.23
N ASP A 194 -10.58 9.99 3.32
CA ASP A 194 -10.10 8.64 3.60
C ASP A 194 -8.72 8.66 4.28
N GLU A 195 -7.76 9.39 3.69
CA GLU A 195 -6.41 9.53 4.23
C GLU A 195 -6.38 10.32 5.55
N LEU A 196 -7.21 11.36 5.68
CA LEU A 196 -7.35 12.13 6.93
C LEU A 196 -7.83 11.24 8.09
N PHE A 197 -8.93 10.51 7.91
CA PHE A 197 -9.51 9.71 8.98
C PHE A 197 -8.69 8.44 9.27
N GLU A 198 -7.98 7.90 8.29
CA GLU A 198 -7.01 6.83 8.51
C GLU A 198 -5.87 7.29 9.42
N ALA A 199 -5.24 8.43 9.12
CA ALA A 199 -4.19 8.99 9.97
C ALA A 199 -4.69 9.26 11.40
N LEU A 200 -5.85 9.92 11.55
CA LEU A 200 -6.43 10.21 12.87
C LEU A 200 -6.71 8.92 13.67
N THR A 201 -7.23 7.89 13.01
CA THR A 201 -7.51 6.59 13.65
C THR A 201 -6.21 5.90 14.08
N LEU A 202 -5.16 5.95 13.26
CA LEU A 202 -3.85 5.36 13.59
C LEU A 202 -3.17 6.08 14.76
N ILE A 203 -3.32 7.40 14.86
CA ILE A 203 -2.81 8.18 16.00
C ILE A 203 -3.63 7.86 17.27
N GLN A 204 -4.96 7.91 17.19
CA GLN A 204 -5.87 7.62 18.30
C GLN A 204 -5.59 6.23 18.90
N THR A 205 -5.42 5.23 18.03
CA THR A 205 -5.13 3.84 18.44
C THR A 205 -3.64 3.60 18.79
N ARG A 206 -2.82 4.65 18.77
CA ARG A 206 -1.37 4.63 19.07
C ARG A 206 -0.58 3.65 18.19
N LYS A 207 -1.06 3.39 16.97
CA LYS A 207 -0.31 2.63 15.95
C LYS A 207 0.80 3.48 15.34
N ILE A 208 0.63 4.79 15.33
CA ILE A 208 1.68 5.78 15.06
C ILE A 208 1.73 6.80 16.21
N ARG A 209 2.90 7.41 16.44
CA ARG A 209 3.14 8.43 17.46
C ARG A 209 3.88 9.61 16.83
N ASN A 210 3.71 10.79 17.40
CA ASN A 210 4.39 12.02 16.95
C ASN A 210 4.16 12.31 15.46
N PHE A 211 2.92 12.14 15.00
CA PHE A 211 2.53 12.32 13.60
C PHE A 211 1.58 13.51 13.47
N PRO A 212 2.10 14.74 13.27
CA PRO A 212 1.26 15.93 13.11
C PRO A 212 0.37 15.84 11.87
N VAL A 213 -0.89 16.27 12.05
CA VAL A 213 -1.86 16.40 10.96
C VAL A 213 -2.26 17.87 10.84
N VAL A 214 -1.94 18.48 9.71
CA VAL A 214 -2.31 19.87 9.40
C VAL A 214 -3.52 19.87 8.46
N LEU A 215 -4.57 20.62 8.81
CA LEU A 215 -5.65 20.95 7.91
C LEU A 215 -5.43 22.37 7.36
N PHE A 216 -5.40 22.50 6.03
CA PHE A 216 -5.27 23.79 5.36
C PHE A 216 -6.62 24.29 4.85
N GLY A 217 -6.95 25.56 5.08
CA GLY A 217 -8.19 26.18 4.61
C GLY A 217 -9.32 26.09 5.65
N SER A 218 -9.26 26.94 6.67
CA SER A 218 -10.17 26.94 7.82
C SER A 218 -11.64 26.98 7.44
N GLN A 219 -11.98 27.78 6.42
CA GLN A 219 -13.35 27.92 5.93
C GLN A 219 -13.91 26.60 5.36
N TYR A 220 -13.07 25.79 4.72
CA TYR A 220 -13.47 24.50 4.16
C TYR A 220 -13.73 23.48 5.27
N TRP A 221 -12.84 23.39 6.26
CA TRP A 221 -12.89 22.40 7.33
C TRP A 221 -13.89 22.73 8.45
N ARG A 222 -14.33 23.98 8.55
CA ARG A 222 -15.23 24.46 9.62
C ARG A 222 -16.45 23.56 9.83
N GLY A 223 -17.12 23.15 8.75
CA GLY A 223 -18.31 22.31 8.85
C GLY A 223 -18.02 20.94 9.46
N LEU A 224 -16.93 20.30 9.01
CA LEU A 224 -16.52 19.00 9.52
C LEU A 224 -16.10 19.08 11.00
N LEU A 225 -15.23 20.03 11.34
CA LEU A 225 -14.76 20.21 12.71
C LEU A 225 -15.91 20.57 13.66
N SER A 226 -16.89 21.34 13.19
CA SER A 226 -18.12 21.59 13.96
C SER A 226 -18.88 20.30 14.22
N TRP A 227 -19.00 19.40 13.25
CA TRP A 227 -19.70 18.13 13.45
C TRP A 227 -18.93 17.17 14.37
N LEU A 228 -17.61 17.08 14.23
CA LEU A 228 -16.77 16.29 15.14
C LEU A 228 -16.95 16.73 16.59
N THR A 229 -16.99 18.04 16.83
CA THR A 229 -17.18 18.61 18.17
C THR A 229 -18.63 18.51 18.67
N SER A 230 -19.60 18.93 17.87
CA SER A 230 -21.01 18.99 18.31
C SER A 230 -21.71 17.63 18.34
N THR A 231 -21.16 16.61 17.67
CA THR A 231 -21.79 15.29 17.54
C THR A 231 -20.86 14.20 18.04
N MET A 232 -19.71 13.96 17.41
CA MET A 232 -18.88 12.80 17.79
C MET A 232 -18.36 12.89 19.23
N ILE A 233 -17.91 14.06 19.69
CA ILE A 233 -17.51 14.26 21.09
C ILE A 233 -18.72 14.15 22.02
N ASN A 234 -19.82 14.83 21.71
CA ASN A 234 -21.02 14.84 22.56
C ASN A 234 -21.62 13.45 22.73
N GLU A 235 -21.61 12.64 21.67
CA GLU A 235 -22.04 11.24 21.66
C GLU A 235 -20.95 10.26 22.17
N LYS A 236 -19.79 10.78 22.62
CA LYS A 236 -18.66 10.01 23.17
C LYS A 236 -18.06 8.98 22.20
N MET A 237 -18.12 9.26 20.91
CA MET A 237 -17.50 8.44 19.86
C MET A 237 -15.99 8.72 19.74
N ILE A 238 -15.54 9.91 20.14
CA ILE A 238 -14.14 10.32 20.25
C ILE A 238 -13.93 11.17 21.51
N SER A 239 -12.67 11.31 21.95
CA SER A 239 -12.30 12.20 23.05
C SER A 239 -11.97 13.62 22.56
N SER A 240 -12.02 14.61 23.45
CA SER A 240 -11.60 15.98 23.12
C SER A 240 -10.12 16.09 22.80
N GLU A 241 -9.31 15.23 23.41
CA GLU A 241 -7.87 15.12 23.23
C GLU A 241 -7.51 14.66 21.81
N ASP A 242 -8.36 13.85 21.18
CA ASP A 242 -8.18 13.39 19.80
C ASP A 242 -8.21 14.55 18.80
N LEU A 243 -8.93 15.64 19.09
CA LEU A 243 -8.93 16.84 18.23
C LEU A 243 -7.71 17.73 18.44
N GLY A 244 -7.02 17.60 19.58
CA GLY A 244 -5.74 18.29 19.83
C GLY A 244 -4.61 17.85 18.90
N LEU A 245 -4.83 16.77 18.14
CA LEU A 245 -3.90 16.23 17.15
C LEU A 245 -3.95 16.99 15.81
N ILE A 246 -4.94 17.85 15.63
CA ILE A 246 -5.18 18.59 14.38
C ILE A 246 -4.72 20.04 14.54
N HIS A 247 -3.85 20.49 13.62
CA HIS A 247 -3.49 21.89 13.48
C HIS A 247 -4.23 22.51 12.28
N LEU A 248 -5.10 23.49 12.52
CA LEU A 248 -5.85 24.17 11.47
C LEU A 248 -5.19 25.50 11.11
N THR A 249 -4.94 25.72 9.82
CA THR A 249 -4.30 26.97 9.36
C THR A 249 -4.74 27.39 7.97
N ASP A 250 -4.51 28.67 7.66
CA ASP A 250 -4.69 29.28 6.34
C ASP A 250 -3.36 29.80 5.77
N SER A 251 -2.24 29.57 6.45
CA SER A 251 -0.92 30.10 6.11
C SER A 251 0.07 28.97 5.79
N PRO A 252 0.66 28.95 4.57
CA PRO A 252 1.69 27.98 4.21
C PRO A 252 2.84 27.96 5.20
N ARG A 253 3.26 29.14 5.65
CA ARG A 253 4.36 29.30 6.60
C ARG A 253 4.04 28.72 7.98
N ASP A 254 2.83 28.94 8.48
CA ASP A 254 2.39 28.40 9.76
C ASP A 254 2.32 26.86 9.73
N ALA A 255 1.82 26.28 8.63
CA ALA A 255 1.85 24.83 8.42
C ALA A 255 3.28 24.26 8.47
N VAL A 256 4.22 24.92 7.77
CA VAL A 256 5.63 24.53 7.73
C VAL A 256 6.29 24.64 9.11
N ASP A 257 6.12 25.79 9.77
CA ASP A 257 6.71 26.05 11.09
C ASP A 257 6.19 25.04 12.13
N PHE A 258 4.91 24.69 12.07
CA PHE A 258 4.32 23.66 12.94
C PHE A 258 4.94 22.27 12.73
N ILE A 259 5.11 21.85 11.46
CA ILE A 259 5.73 20.55 11.15
C ILE A 259 7.19 20.52 11.57
N ILE A 260 7.95 21.58 11.26
CA ILE A 260 9.35 21.70 11.65
C ILE A 260 9.50 21.59 13.17
N LYS A 261 8.72 22.36 13.92
CA LYS A 261 8.74 22.34 15.38
C LYS A 261 8.45 20.96 15.94
N THR A 262 7.41 20.30 15.41
CA THR A 262 6.97 18.98 15.90
C THR A 262 8.00 17.90 15.56
N ALA A 263 8.60 17.97 14.36
CA ALA A 263 9.67 17.05 13.95
C ALA A 263 10.89 17.15 14.87
N TYR A 264 11.32 18.36 15.25
CA TYR A 264 12.45 18.55 16.17
C TYR A 264 12.13 18.15 17.62
N GLN A 265 10.91 18.43 18.11
CA GLN A 265 10.49 17.99 19.45
C GLN A 265 10.37 16.47 19.59
N GLY A 266 10.06 15.76 18.50
CA GLY A 266 10.09 14.30 18.46
C GLY A 266 11.51 13.71 18.58
N ILE A 267 12.53 14.46 18.17
CA ILE A 267 13.95 14.06 18.29
C ILE A 267 14.46 14.26 19.72
N ASP A 268 14.08 15.37 20.37
CA ASP A 268 14.54 15.68 21.74
C ASP A 268 13.89 14.81 22.83
N ASN A 269 12.65 14.34 22.61
CA ASN A 269 11.94 13.46 23.54
C ASN A 269 12.27 11.96 23.34
N GLY A 270 13.22 11.64 22.46
CA GLY A 270 13.68 10.28 22.16
C GLY A 270 14.87 9.79 23.01
N LYS A 271 15.13 10.40 24.18
CA LYS A 271 16.03 9.85 25.20
C LYS A 271 15.28 8.97 26.20
#